data_AF-A0A7S4VVV8-F1
#
_entry.id   AF-A0A7S4VVV8-F1
#
_cell.length_a   1.000
_cell.length_b   1.000
_cell.length_c   1.000
_cell.angle_alpha   90.00
_cell.angle_beta   90.00
_cell.angle_gamma   90.00
#
_symmetry.space_group_name_H-M   'P 1'
#
loop_
_entity.id
_entity.type
_entity.pdbx_description
1 polymer ?
#
loop_
_entity_poly.entity_id
_entity_poly.type
_entity_poly.pdbx_seq_one_letter_code
_entity_poly.pdbx_strand_id
1 'polypeptide(L)'
;WNEKFNQLCAFKAKSGHCNVSQNDERNKSLGQWVNVQRMSYKKNSLRSDRIQKLNSIGFIWDVQEKYSWDSRFDELCAFKAQNGHCNVSTHDERNRSLGLWVSLQRQHGMKNSTSYAHSKHKVDIVMYLKIMNETNLWENGSMRKECHTRR
;
A
#
# COMPACT_ATOMS: atom_id res chain seq x y z
N TRP A 1 -10.42 12.92 22.62
CA TRP A 1 -10.13 12.67 21.19
C TRP A 1 -9.34 13.83 20.59
N ASN A 2 -9.87 15.06 20.57
CA ASN A 2 -9.16 16.24 20.04
C ASN A 2 -7.76 16.45 20.66
N GLU A 3 -7.63 16.27 21.97
CA GLU A 3 -6.33 16.36 22.64
C GLU A 3 -5.29 15.36 22.08
N LYS A 4 -5.68 14.09 21.91
CA LYS A 4 -4.81 13.06 21.32
C LYS A 4 -4.52 13.30 19.84
N PHE A 5 -5.49 13.87 19.11
CA PHE A 5 -5.29 14.32 17.74
C PHE A 5 -4.24 15.44 17.66
N ASN A 6 -4.30 16.42 18.56
CA ASN A 6 -3.28 17.49 18.63
C ASN A 6 -1.89 16.92 18.98
N GLN A 7 -1.82 15.97 19.91
CA GLN A 7 -0.57 15.26 20.23
C GLN A 7 -0.02 14.52 19.01
N LEU A 8 -0.88 13.90 18.19
CA LEU A 8 -0.48 13.26 16.95
C LEU A 8 0.03 14.27 15.91
N CYS A 9 -0.59 15.44 15.79
CA CYS A 9 -0.09 16.52 14.92
C CYS A 9 1.30 16.99 15.35
N ALA A 10 1.51 17.18 16.65
CA ALA A 10 2.83 17.54 17.20
C ALA A 10 3.87 16.44 16.98
N PHE A 11 3.47 15.17 17.11
CA PHE A 11 4.34 14.04 16.80
C PHE A 11 4.71 14.02 15.31
N LYS A 12 3.73 14.20 14.41
CA LYS A 12 3.99 14.27 12.97
C LYS A 12 4.96 15.39 12.61
N ALA A 13 4.81 16.57 13.24
CA ALA A 13 5.71 17.69 13.00
C ALA A 13 7.17 17.38 13.39
N LYS A 14 7.38 16.54 14.41
CA LYS A 14 8.72 16.13 14.88
C LYS A 14 9.31 14.96 14.10
N SER A 15 8.49 13.94 13.81
CA SER A 15 8.94 12.66 13.25
C SER A 15 8.73 12.54 11.73
N GLY A 16 7.97 13.45 11.13
CA GLY A 16 7.59 13.42 9.71
C GLY A 16 6.46 12.43 9.39
N HIS A 17 6.04 11.58 10.33
CA HIS A 17 5.02 10.55 10.12
C HIS A 17 4.04 10.44 11.29
N CYS A 18 2.85 9.88 11.02
CA CYS A 18 1.83 9.61 12.03
C CYS A 18 1.91 8.20 12.65
N ASN A 19 2.92 7.40 12.29
CA ASN A 19 3.05 6.04 12.79
C ASN A 19 3.72 6.02 14.19
N VAL A 20 2.90 5.96 15.23
CA VAL A 20 3.37 5.88 16.63
C VAL A 20 3.31 4.43 17.11
N SER A 21 4.45 3.88 17.51
CA SER A 21 4.54 2.52 18.04
C SER A 21 3.89 2.42 19.42
N GLN A 22 3.20 1.31 19.70
CA GLN A 22 2.66 1.01 21.04
C GLN A 22 3.76 0.67 22.05
N ASN A 23 4.94 0.29 21.58
CA ASN A 23 6.08 -0.09 22.41
C ASN A 23 7.03 1.08 22.71
N ASP A 24 6.78 2.26 22.13
CA ASP A 24 7.54 3.46 22.49
C ASP A 24 7.10 3.94 23.87
N GLU A 25 7.96 3.80 24.88
CA GLU A 25 7.67 4.18 26.27
C GLU A 25 7.30 5.66 26.42
N ARG A 26 7.90 6.54 25.60
CA ARG A 26 7.66 8.00 25.66
C ARG A 26 6.30 8.37 25.09
N ASN A 27 5.81 7.60 24.12
CA ASN A 27 4.56 7.87 23.40
C ASN A 27 3.52 6.75 23.53
N LYS A 28 3.65 5.85 24.50
CA LYS A 28 2.85 4.63 24.66
C LYS A 28 1.35 4.90 24.60
N SER A 29 0.90 5.94 25.31
CA SER A 29 -0.51 6.37 25.32
C SER A 29 -0.99 6.84 23.94
N LEU A 30 -0.16 7.54 23.18
CA LEU A 30 -0.48 7.99 21.84
C LEU A 30 -0.48 6.81 20.85
N GLY A 31 0.48 5.89 20.94
CA GLY A 31 0.54 4.67 20.13
C GLY A 31 -0.68 3.76 20.35
N GLN A 32 -1.12 3.59 21.60
CA GLN A 32 -2.36 2.89 21.89
C GLN A 32 -3.58 3.57 21.27
N TRP A 33 -3.67 4.90 21.38
CA TRP A 33 -4.77 5.67 20.79
C TRP A 33 -4.81 5.55 19.25
N VAL A 34 -3.64 5.62 18.59
CA VAL A 34 -3.48 5.40 17.14
C VAL A 34 -3.99 4.02 16.75
N ASN A 35 -3.61 2.97 17.49
CA ASN A 35 -4.09 1.61 17.24
C ASN A 35 -5.62 1.50 17.40
N VAL A 36 -6.20 2.13 18.41
CA VAL A 36 -7.66 2.19 18.58
C VAL A 36 -8.33 2.85 17.38
N GLN A 37 -7.76 3.93 16.82
CA GLN A 37 -8.34 4.56 15.63
C GLN A 37 -8.34 3.60 14.44
N ARG A 38 -7.24 2.89 14.19
CA ARG A 38 -7.13 1.89 13.11
C ARG A 38 -8.14 0.75 13.29
N MET A 39 -8.28 0.24 14.51
CA MET A 39 -9.23 -0.84 14.82
C MET A 39 -10.69 -0.38 14.67
N SER A 40 -11.03 0.83 15.11
CA SER A 40 -12.37 1.40 14.92
C SER A 40 -12.68 1.67 13.45
N TYR A 41 -11.71 2.11 12.65
CA TYR A 41 -11.86 2.28 11.21
C TYR A 41 -12.13 0.94 10.51
N LYS A 42 -11.33 -0.10 10.82
CA LYS A 42 -11.53 -1.45 10.27
C LYS A 42 -12.88 -2.07 10.65
N LYS A 43 -13.42 -1.71 11.82
CA LYS A 43 -14.74 -2.14 12.29
C LYS A 43 -15.89 -1.25 11.78
N ASN A 44 -15.62 -0.27 10.92
CA ASN A 44 -16.59 0.71 10.43
C ASN A 44 -17.35 1.45 11.55
N SER A 45 -16.73 1.58 12.74
CA SER A 45 -17.33 2.20 13.92
C SER A 45 -16.75 3.57 14.24
N LEU A 46 -15.78 4.03 13.46
CA LEU A 46 -15.21 5.37 13.61
C LEU A 46 -16.08 6.40 12.89
N ARG A 47 -16.40 7.49 13.59
CA ARG A 47 -17.20 8.58 13.02
C ARG A 47 -16.51 9.22 11.82
N SER A 48 -17.30 9.61 10.81
CA SER A 48 -16.81 10.22 9.57
C SER A 48 -15.99 11.49 9.79
N ASP A 49 -16.38 12.34 10.75
CA ASP A 49 -15.63 13.57 11.09
C ASP A 49 -14.21 13.28 11.60
N ARG A 50 -14.04 12.16 12.31
CA ARG A 50 -12.75 11.72 12.84
C ARG A 50 -11.87 11.13 11.74
N ILE A 51 -12.48 10.39 10.81
CA ILE A 51 -11.80 9.87 9.61
C ILE A 51 -11.27 11.02 8.77
N GLN A 52 -12.11 12.02 8.48
CA GLN A 52 -11.71 13.20 7.70
C GLN A 52 -10.55 13.97 8.35
N LYS A 53 -10.60 14.18 9.67
CA LYS A 53 -9.50 14.82 10.41
C LYS A 53 -8.21 14.02 10.32
N LEU A 54 -8.25 12.71 10.50
CA LEU A 54 -7.07 11.85 10.40
C LEU A 54 -6.52 11.81 8.96
N ASN A 55 -7.39 11.76 7.95
CA ASN A 55 -6.98 11.84 6.55
C ASN A 55 -6.30 13.18 6.21
N SER A 56 -6.79 14.30 6.77
CA SER A 56 -6.21 15.63 6.52
C SER A 56 -4.75 15.76 6.95
N ILE A 57 -4.32 14.94 7.92
CA ILE A 57 -2.93 14.88 8.38
C ILE A 57 -2.15 13.73 7.76
N GLY A 58 -2.67 13.07 6.71
CA GLY A 58 -2.01 11.94 6.04
C GLY A 58 -1.85 10.73 6.94
N PHE A 59 -2.84 10.45 7.80
CA PHE A 59 -2.82 9.30 8.69
C PHE A 59 -2.89 7.99 7.90
N ILE A 60 -1.94 7.09 8.15
CA ILE A 60 -1.90 5.76 7.52
C ILE A 60 -2.72 4.79 8.36
N TRP A 61 -3.83 4.31 7.78
CA TRP A 61 -4.77 3.38 8.41
C TRP A 61 -4.23 1.96 8.48
N ASP A 62 -3.53 1.52 7.43
CA ASP A 62 -2.85 0.23 7.40
C ASP A 62 -1.33 0.43 7.27
N VAL A 63 -0.60 0.16 8.34
CA VAL A 63 0.87 0.30 8.35
C VAL A 63 1.54 -0.71 7.44
N GLN A 64 0.85 -1.82 7.14
CA GLN A 64 1.30 -2.84 6.20
C GLN A 64 1.01 -2.44 4.76
N GLU A 65 0.33 -1.31 4.49
CA GLU A 65 0.04 -0.84 3.13
C GLU A 65 1.31 -0.52 2.32
N LYS A 66 2.43 -0.22 3.00
CA LYS A 66 3.76 -0.16 2.35
C LYS A 66 4.16 -1.50 1.69
N TYR A 67 3.55 -2.60 2.12
CA TYR A 67 3.68 -3.92 1.55
C TYR A 67 2.38 -4.40 0.88
N SER A 68 1.46 -3.48 0.58
CA SER A 68 0.27 -3.80 -0.21
C SER A 68 0.69 -4.31 -1.58
N TRP A 69 -0.21 -5.09 -2.20
CA TRP A 69 0.03 -5.58 -3.54
C TRP A 69 0.28 -4.42 -4.52
N ASP A 70 -0.50 -3.34 -4.42
CA ASP A 70 -0.39 -2.15 -5.27
C ASP A 70 0.97 -1.46 -5.08
N SER A 71 1.41 -1.22 -3.84
CA SER A 71 2.71 -0.60 -3.57
C SER A 71 3.87 -1.46 -4.08
N ARG A 72 3.78 -2.79 -3.95
CA ARG A 72 4.80 -3.72 -4.46
C ARG A 72 4.79 -3.81 -5.98
N PHE A 73 3.61 -3.69 -6.59
CA PHE A 73 3.46 -3.63 -8.04
C PHE A 73 4.05 -2.34 -8.61
N ASP A 74 3.79 -1.19 -7.98
CA ASP A 74 4.38 0.09 -8.36
C ASP A 74 5.91 0.07 -8.26
N GLU A 75 6.48 -0.53 -7.20
CA GLU A 75 7.92 -0.77 -7.07
C GLU A 75 8.47 -1.65 -8.23
N LEU A 76 7.73 -2.69 -8.63
CA LEU A 76 8.12 -3.54 -9.76
C LEU A 76 8.06 -2.80 -11.10
N CYS A 77 7.05 -1.95 -11.30
CA CYS A 77 6.94 -1.08 -12.47
C CYS A 77 8.12 -0.11 -12.55
N ALA A 78 8.48 0.53 -11.45
CA ALA A 78 9.66 1.41 -11.38
C ALA A 78 10.95 0.63 -11.67
N PHE A 79 11.09 -0.58 -11.12
CA PHE A 79 12.24 -1.44 -11.39
C PHE A 79 12.33 -1.80 -12.89
N LYS A 80 11.21 -2.15 -13.53
CA LYS A 80 11.15 -2.43 -14.97
C LYS A 80 11.54 -1.20 -15.80
N ALA A 81 11.04 -0.01 -15.43
CA ALA A 81 11.36 1.22 -16.15
C ALA A 81 12.87 1.54 -16.11
N GLN A 82 13.54 1.22 -15.00
CA GLN A 82 14.98 1.46 -14.84
C GLN A 82 15.86 0.37 -15.47
N ASN A 83 15.44 -0.90 -15.40
CA ASN A 83 16.29 -2.05 -15.78
C ASN A 83 15.85 -2.73 -17.09
N GLY A 84 14.71 -2.33 -17.67
CA GLY A 84 14.12 -2.94 -18.86
C GLY A 84 13.45 -4.30 -18.63
N HIS A 85 13.56 -4.87 -17.43
CA HIS A 85 13.03 -6.20 -17.11
C HIS A 85 12.45 -6.30 -15.68
N CYS A 86 11.60 -7.30 -15.44
CA CYS A 86 11.00 -7.58 -14.12
C CYS A 86 11.72 -8.69 -13.35
N ASN A 87 12.95 -9.06 -13.74
CA ASN A 87 13.74 -10.06 -13.02
C ASN A 87 14.49 -9.40 -11.86
N VAL A 88 13.83 -9.35 -10.70
CA VAL A 88 14.39 -8.76 -9.48
C VAL A 88 15.17 -9.83 -8.72
N SER A 89 16.48 -9.67 -8.60
CA SER A 89 17.33 -10.59 -7.85
C SER A 89 16.96 -10.63 -6.37
N THR A 90 16.88 -11.82 -5.79
CA THR A 90 16.71 -12.03 -4.34
C THR A 90 18.00 -11.79 -3.56
N HIS A 91 19.13 -11.66 -4.25
CA HIS A 91 20.46 -11.46 -3.65
C HIS A 91 20.89 -9.99 -3.62
N ASP A 92 20.22 -9.10 -4.38
CA ASP A 92 20.48 -7.66 -4.31
C ASP A 92 19.88 -7.08 -3.04
N GLU A 93 20.70 -6.63 -2.09
CA GLU A 93 20.24 -6.08 -0.81
C GLU A 93 19.25 -4.92 -0.95
N ARG A 94 19.36 -4.12 -2.03
CA ARG A 94 18.47 -2.98 -2.27
C ARG A 94 17.07 -3.41 -2.67
N ASN A 95 16.95 -4.50 -3.43
CA ASN A 95 15.71 -4.98 -4.00
C ASN A 95 15.27 -6.37 -3.51
N ARG A 96 15.99 -6.93 -2.52
CA ARG A 96 15.77 -8.28 -1.99
C ARG A 96 14.33 -8.54 -1.57
N SER A 97 13.71 -7.55 -0.92
CA SER A 97 12.32 -7.67 -0.49
C SER A 97 11.34 -7.73 -1.66
N LEU A 98 11.60 -6.99 -2.74
CA LEU A 98 10.82 -7.02 -3.97
C LEU A 98 11.08 -8.32 -4.76
N GLY A 99 12.33 -8.79 -4.83
CA GLY A 99 12.70 -10.06 -5.47
C GLY A 99 12.08 -11.28 -4.79
N LEU A 100 12.02 -11.28 -3.45
CA LEU A 100 11.31 -12.30 -2.68
C LEU A 100 9.80 -12.25 -2.95
N TRP A 101 9.22 -11.05 -2.98
CA TRP A 101 7.80 -10.87 -3.30
C TRP A 101 7.46 -11.35 -4.72
N VAL A 102 8.25 -10.98 -5.73
CA VAL A 102 8.09 -11.45 -7.12
C VAL A 102 8.21 -12.97 -7.20
N SER A 103 9.19 -13.56 -6.52
CA SER A 103 9.40 -15.02 -6.50
C SER A 103 8.22 -15.75 -5.87
N LEU A 104 7.67 -15.23 -4.77
CA LEU A 104 6.47 -15.75 -4.13
C LEU A 104 5.24 -15.65 -5.05
N GLN A 105 5.04 -14.52 -5.76
CA GLN A 105 3.94 -14.40 -6.72
C GLN A 105 4.06 -15.44 -7.86
N ARG A 106 5.28 -15.68 -8.37
CA ARG A 106 5.53 -16.72 -9.38
C ARG A 106 5.25 -18.13 -8.86
N GLN A 107 5.55 -18.40 -7.59
CA GLN A 107 5.30 -19.69 -6.95
C GLN A 107 3.81 -19.90 -6.59
N HIS A 108 3.11 -18.85 -6.19
CA HIS A 108 1.70 -18.89 -5.80
C HIS A 108 0.72 -19.03 -6.97
N GLY A 109 1.16 -18.79 -8.21
CA GLY A 109 0.38 -19.02 -9.43
C GLY A 109 -0.07 -20.47 -9.66
N MET A 110 0.35 -21.44 -8.83
CA MET A 110 0.01 -22.87 -9.00
C MET A 110 -0.91 -23.49 -7.93
N LYS A 111 -1.28 -22.80 -6.83
CA LYS A 111 -2.00 -23.48 -5.70
C LYS A 111 -3.39 -22.96 -5.32
N ASN A 112 -3.87 -21.83 -5.85
CA ASN A 112 -5.18 -21.28 -5.47
C ASN A 112 -6.13 -21.08 -6.67
N SER A 113 -6.30 -22.12 -7.49
CA SER A 113 -7.28 -22.15 -8.58
C SER A 113 -8.73 -22.40 -8.11
N THR A 114 -9.00 -22.54 -6.81
CA THR A 114 -10.35 -22.87 -6.31
C THR A 114 -10.86 -21.85 -5.31
N SER A 115 -11.14 -20.63 -5.77
CA SER A 115 -12.34 -19.86 -5.40
C SER A 115 -12.29 -18.51 -6.12
N TYR A 116 -12.89 -18.50 -7.30
CA TYR A 116 -12.92 -17.39 -8.24
C TYR A 116 -14.13 -16.52 -7.94
N ALA A 117 -14.04 -15.62 -6.95
CA ALA A 117 -15.03 -14.55 -6.80
C ALA A 117 -14.48 -13.39 -5.97
N HIS A 118 -14.65 -12.18 -6.50
CA HIS A 118 -14.44 -10.86 -5.89
C HIS A 118 -13.09 -10.17 -6.17
N SER A 119 -13.12 -9.45 -7.30
CA SER A 119 -12.55 -8.11 -7.47
C SER A 119 -11.09 -8.00 -7.92
N LYS A 120 -10.92 -7.82 -9.25
CA LYS A 120 -9.89 -7.01 -9.97
C LYS A 120 -8.38 -7.21 -9.68
N HIS A 121 -7.97 -8.02 -8.70
CA HIS A 121 -6.60 -8.01 -8.16
C HIS A 121 -5.75 -9.25 -8.48
N LYS A 122 -6.20 -10.14 -9.38
CA LYS A 122 -5.50 -11.43 -9.60
C LYS A 122 -5.45 -11.81 -11.06
N VAL A 123 -4.90 -10.92 -11.88
CA VAL A 123 -4.34 -11.31 -13.16
C VAL A 123 -2.88 -11.66 -12.88
N ASP A 124 -2.43 -12.85 -13.29
CA ASP A 124 -1.02 -13.27 -13.21
C ASP A 124 -0.13 -12.09 -13.62
N ILE A 125 0.88 -11.72 -12.83
CA ILE A 125 1.78 -10.59 -13.13
C ILE A 125 2.30 -10.69 -14.57
N VAL A 126 2.56 -11.89 -15.08
CA VAL A 126 2.99 -12.11 -16.47
C VAL A 126 1.85 -11.83 -17.45
N MET A 127 0.64 -12.32 -17.17
CA MET A 127 -0.55 -12.08 -18.00
C MET A 127 -1.02 -10.62 -17.95
N TYR A 128 -0.95 -9.95 -16.80
CA TYR A 128 -1.29 -8.53 -16.64
C TYR A 128 -0.26 -7.65 -17.33
N LEU A 129 1.04 -7.92 -17.18
CA LEU A 129 2.07 -7.17 -17.90
C LEU A 129 2.01 -7.42 -19.41
N LYS A 130 1.61 -8.62 -19.86
CA LYS A 130 1.39 -8.93 -21.28
C LYS A 130 0.16 -8.18 -21.83
N ILE A 131 -0.98 -8.25 -21.14
CA ILE A 131 -2.20 -7.50 -21.48
C ILE A 131 -1.95 -5.99 -21.47
N MET A 132 -1.24 -5.45 -20.48
CA MET A 132 -0.94 -4.01 -20.37
C MET A 132 0.09 -3.53 -21.41
N ASN A 133 1.01 -4.39 -21.84
CA ASN A 133 1.96 -4.10 -22.92
C ASN A 133 1.30 -4.19 -24.31
N GLU A 134 0.32 -5.08 -24.48
CA GLU A 134 -0.45 -5.22 -25.73
C GLU A 134 -1.54 -4.12 -25.86
N THR A 135 -1.98 -3.49 -24.77
CA THR A 135 -3.07 -2.49 -24.78
C THR A 135 -2.61 -1.02 -24.88
N ASN A 136 -1.31 -0.71 -24.98
CA ASN A 136 -0.78 0.67 -25.08
C ASN A 136 -1.35 1.67 -24.03
N LEU A 137 -1.78 1.18 -22.85
CA LEU A 137 -2.32 2.02 -21.76
C LEU A 137 -1.23 2.72 -20.92
N TRP A 138 0.04 2.55 -21.28
CA TRP A 138 1.22 3.09 -20.62
C TRP A 138 2.03 3.97 -21.58
N GLU A 139 1.83 5.28 -21.53
CA GLU A 139 2.77 6.26 -22.09
C GLU A 139 3.51 6.96 -20.93
N ASN A 140 4.84 6.96 -20.97
CA ASN A 140 5.72 7.79 -20.14
C ASN A 140 5.52 7.65 -18.61
N GLY A 141 5.45 6.41 -18.12
CA GLY A 141 5.62 6.13 -16.68
C GLY A 141 4.47 6.57 -15.77
N SER A 142 3.28 6.84 -16.33
CA SER A 142 2.08 7.10 -15.54
C SER A 142 0.85 6.41 -16.12
N MET A 143 0.02 5.84 -15.24
CA MET A 143 -1.24 5.21 -15.60
C MET A 143 -2.18 6.29 -16.18
N ARG A 144 -2.74 6.08 -17.37
CA ARG A 144 -3.80 6.95 -17.89
C ARG A 144 -4.93 6.95 -16.86
N LYS A 145 -5.19 8.10 -16.21
CA LYS A 145 -6.43 8.31 -15.47
C LYS A 145 -7.55 8.28 -16.51
N GLU A 146 -8.20 7.15 -16.68
CA GLU A 146 -9.46 7.12 -17.42
C GLU A 146 -10.45 8.04 -16.71
N CYS A 147 -10.58 9.26 -17.23
CA CYS A 147 -11.70 10.12 -16.92
C CYS A 147 -12.96 9.33 -17.28
N HIS A 148 -13.74 9.02 -16.26
CA HIS A 148 -15.14 8.66 -16.45
C HIS A 148 -15.84 9.83 -17.13
N THR A 149 -15.90 9.75 -18.45
CA THR A 149 -16.91 10.41 -19.26
C THR A 149 -17.39 9.37 -20.24
N ARG A 150 -18.23 8.45 -19.74
CA ARG A 150 -19.23 7.82 -20.60
C ARG A 150 -20.55 8.53 -20.35
N ARG A 151 -20.87 9.29 -21.37
CA ARG A 151 -22.14 9.91 -21.71
C ARG A 151 -23.24 8.86 -21.84
#